data_AF-A0AAW9K4X0-F1
#
_entry.id   AF-A0AAW9K4X0-F1
#
_cell.length_a   1.000
_cell.length_b   1.000
_cell.length_c   1.000
_cell.angle_alpha   90.00
_cell.angle_beta   90.00
_cell.angle_gamma   90.00
#
_symmetry.space_group_name_H-M   'P 1'
#
loop_
_entity.id
_entity.type
_entity.pdbx_description
1 polymer ?
#
loop_
_entity_poly.entity_id
_entity_poly.type
_entity_poly.pdbx_seq_one_letter_code
_entity_poly.pdbx_strand_id
1 'polypeptide(L)'
;MDKKLFYIEGKKRLTLLREQNFYICFDPIKLEYFHINVTGAYILYLVSKKCKLDTIVNIFIDEYKIEKNECREIVLSFLDNFPLKNIIYHNLIDNDIYLELPPFK
;
A
#
# COMPACT_ATOMS: atom_id res chain seq x y z
N MET A 1 -9.41 -8.29 -3.90
CA MET A 1 -8.13 -9.05 -3.88
C MET A 1 -8.25 -10.30 -3.00
N ASP A 2 -7.98 -11.50 -3.54
CA ASP A 2 -8.25 -12.78 -2.87
C ASP A 2 -7.05 -13.52 -2.26
N LYS A 3 -5.88 -12.89 -2.24
CA LYS A 3 -4.68 -13.46 -1.62
C LYS A 3 -4.86 -13.60 -0.10
N LYS A 4 -4.87 -14.85 0.40
CA LYS A 4 -4.85 -15.11 1.85
C LYS A 4 -3.58 -14.61 2.54
N LEU A 5 -2.47 -14.55 1.81
CA LEU A 5 -1.16 -14.21 2.34
C LEU A 5 -0.32 -13.56 1.24
N PHE A 6 0.37 -12.48 1.55
CA PHE A 6 1.43 -11.93 0.70
C PHE A 6 2.52 -11.25 1.53
N TYR A 7 3.62 -10.96 0.86
CA TYR A 7 4.80 -10.35 1.48
C TYR A 7 5.19 -9.09 0.73
N ILE A 8 5.71 -8.12 1.47
CA ILE A 8 6.38 -6.95 0.91
C ILE A 8 7.82 -7.03 1.38
N GLU A 9 8.73 -7.27 0.43
CA GLU A 9 10.15 -7.18 0.72
C GLU A 9 10.53 -5.72 0.88
N GLY A 10 11.36 -5.44 1.89
CA GLY A 10 11.93 -4.12 2.13
C GLY A 10 13.01 -4.11 3.17
N LYS A 11 13.13 -3.00 3.93
CA LYS A 11 14.13 -2.93 5.01
C LYS A 11 14.00 -4.12 5.97
N LYS A 12 12.75 -4.57 6.18
CA LYS A 12 12.37 -5.85 6.75
C LYS A 12 11.22 -6.41 5.90
N ARG A 13 11.08 -7.73 5.84
CA ARG A 13 9.92 -8.36 5.21
C ARG A 13 8.67 -8.06 6.03
N LEU A 14 7.64 -7.51 5.38
CA LEU A 14 6.29 -7.43 5.94
C LEU A 14 5.47 -8.63 5.47
N THR A 15 4.77 -9.25 6.41
CA THR A 15 3.82 -10.34 6.14
C THR A 15 2.41 -9.81 6.35
N LEU A 16 1.56 -9.94 5.33
CA LEU A 16 0.16 -9.54 5.39
C LEU A 16 -0.72 -10.79 5.26
N LEU A 17 -1.40 -11.13 6.34
CA LEU A 17 -2.29 -12.28 6.43
C LEU A 17 -3.74 -11.81 6.42
N ARG A 18 -4.57 -12.40 5.55
CA ARG A 18 -6.01 -12.09 5.48
C ARG A 18 -6.75 -12.74 6.64
N GLU A 19 -7.47 -11.92 7.40
CA GLU A 19 -8.43 -12.33 8.42
C GLU A 19 -9.80 -11.76 8.05
N GLN A 20 -10.68 -12.61 7.52
CA GLN A 20 -12.02 -12.25 7.05
C GLN A 20 -12.01 -11.04 6.08
N ASN A 21 -12.32 -9.85 6.63
CA ASN A 21 -12.51 -8.58 5.92
C ASN A 21 -11.35 -7.59 6.09
N PHE A 22 -10.23 -8.02 6.68
CA PHE A 22 -9.02 -7.20 6.83
C PHE A 22 -7.75 -8.04 6.70
N TYR A 23 -6.61 -7.38 6.73
CA TYR A 23 -5.28 -7.96 6.79
C TYR A 23 -4.62 -7.59 8.09
N ILE A 24 -3.93 -8.54 8.70
CA ILE A 24 -3.07 -8.31 9.85
C ILE A 24 -1.64 -8.22 9.36
N CYS A 25 -0.92 -7.22 9.86
CA CYS A 25 0.51 -7.09 9.71
C CYS A 25 1.16 -6.82 11.08
N PHE A 26 2.34 -7.39 11.29
CA PHE A 26 3.14 -7.14 12.49
C PHE A 26 4.14 -6.02 12.21
N ASP A 27 4.16 -4.99 13.06
CA ASP A 27 5.19 -3.95 13.09
C ASP A 27 6.42 -4.48 13.88
N PRO A 28 7.54 -4.80 13.20
CA PRO A 28 8.74 -5.30 13.85
C PRO A 28 9.59 -4.22 14.54
N ILE A 29 9.13 -2.96 14.57
CA ILE A 29 9.75 -1.82 15.24
C ILE A 29 9.01 -1.53 16.54
N LYS A 30 7.69 -1.36 16.48
CA LYS A 30 6.85 -1.07 17.65
C LYS A 30 6.36 -2.31 18.40
N LEU A 31 6.51 -3.50 17.82
CA LEU A 31 6.04 -4.77 18.38
C LEU A 31 4.52 -4.84 18.53
N GLU A 32 3.78 -4.24 17.60
CA GLU A 32 2.32 -4.23 17.58
C GLU A 32 1.76 -4.86 16.30
N TYR A 33 0.55 -5.39 16.38
CA TYR A 33 -0.22 -5.79 15.21
C TYR A 33 -1.18 -4.66 14.84
N PHE A 34 -1.34 -4.40 13.55
CA PHE A 34 -2.36 -3.48 13.07
C PHE A 34 -3.17 -4.10 11.94
N HIS A 35 -4.41 -3.65 11.85
CA HIS A 35 -5.37 -4.08 10.86
C HIS A 35 -5.35 -3.13 9.67
N ILE A 36 -5.36 -3.71 8.47
CA ILE A 36 -5.42 -3.00 7.20
C ILE A 36 -6.67 -3.48 6.50
N ASN A 37 -7.53 -2.57 6.04
CA ASN A 37 -8.70 -2.97 5.26
C ASN A 37 -8.27 -3.60 3.90
N VAL A 38 -9.22 -4.24 3.22
CA VAL A 38 -8.93 -4.92 1.94
C VAL A 38 -8.35 -3.97 0.89
N THR A 39 -8.86 -2.74 0.80
CA THR A 39 -8.41 -1.73 -0.17
C THR A 39 -6.96 -1.32 0.09
N GLY A 40 -6.61 -0.96 1.32
CA GLY A 40 -5.24 -0.60 1.71
C GLY A 40 -4.27 -1.76 1.51
N ALA A 41 -4.68 -2.99 1.87
CA ALA A 41 -3.88 -4.17 1.61
C ALA A 41 -3.67 -4.41 0.10
N TYR A 42 -4.68 -4.11 -0.73
CA TYR A 42 -4.55 -4.24 -2.18
C TYR A 42 -3.61 -3.19 -2.77
N ILE A 43 -3.66 -1.93 -2.29
CA ILE A 43 -2.68 -0.90 -2.64
C ILE A 43 -1.26 -1.39 -2.32
N LEU A 44 -1.04 -1.88 -1.09
CA LEU A 44 0.25 -2.41 -0.65
C LEU A 44 0.72 -3.61 -1.48
N TYR A 45 -0.21 -4.50 -1.85
CA TYR A 45 0.08 -5.62 -2.75
C TYR A 45 0.57 -5.12 -4.11
N LEU A 46 -0.10 -4.13 -4.73
CA LEU A 46 0.32 -3.58 -6.02
C LEU A 46 1.68 -2.87 -5.92
N VAL A 47 1.93 -2.15 -4.81
CA VAL A 47 3.26 -1.60 -4.52
C VAL A 47 4.32 -2.70 -4.46
N SER A 48 4.04 -3.83 -3.79
CA SER A 48 4.94 -5.00 -3.74
C SER A 48 5.19 -5.64 -5.11
N LYS A 49 4.28 -5.43 -6.07
CA LYS A 49 4.37 -5.89 -7.47
C LYS A 49 5.01 -4.88 -8.40
N LYS A 50 5.61 -3.83 -7.85
CA LYS A 50 6.28 -2.77 -8.60
C LYS A 50 5.35 -2.00 -9.56
N CYS A 51 4.07 -1.90 -9.22
CA CYS A 51 3.12 -1.12 -10.00
C CYS A 51 3.36 0.38 -9.78
N LYS A 52 3.34 1.16 -10.87
CA LYS A 52 3.37 2.63 -10.82
C LYS A 52 2.04 3.18 -10.28
N LEU A 53 2.08 4.40 -9.74
CA LEU A 53 0.89 5.06 -9.17
C LEU A 53 -0.29 5.09 -10.16
N ASP A 54 -0.05 5.47 -11.42
CA ASP A 54 -1.11 5.54 -12.42
C ASP A 54 -1.74 4.17 -12.71
N THR A 55 -0.96 3.09 -12.68
CA THR A 55 -1.49 1.73 -12.81
C THR A 55 -2.38 1.36 -11.63
N ILE A 56 -1.94 1.70 -10.41
CA ILE A 56 -2.73 1.48 -9.19
C ILE A 56 -4.05 2.25 -9.31
N VAL A 57 -3.99 3.55 -9.62
CA VAL A 57 -5.17 4.41 -9.77
C VAL A 57 -6.12 3.85 -10.82
N ASN A 58 -5.62 3.46 -12.00
CA ASN A 58 -6.46 2.91 -13.07
C ASN A 58 -7.21 1.63 -12.64
N ILE A 59 -6.57 0.75 -11.86
CA ILE A 59 -7.24 -0.44 -11.31
C ILE A 59 -8.40 -0.04 -10.39
N PHE A 60 -8.20 0.96 -9.53
CA PHE A 60 -9.20 1.38 -8.56
C PHE A 60 -10.34 2.19 -9.19
N ILE A 61 -10.10 3.04 -10.19
CA ILE A 61 -11.19 3.75 -10.89
C ILE A 61 -12.10 2.76 -11.64
N ASP A 62 -11.53 1.70 -12.22
CA ASP A 62 -12.29 0.68 -12.94
C ASP A 62 -13.15 -0.15 -11.98
N GLU A 63 -12.63 -0.47 -10.80
CA GLU A 63 -13.33 -1.26 -9.78
C GLU A 63 -14.40 -0.45 -9.04
N TYR A 64 -14.14 0.81 -8.70
CA TYR A 64 -14.99 1.62 -7.82
C TYR A 64 -15.75 2.74 -8.52
N LYS A 65 -15.50 3.00 -9.80
CA LYS A 65 -16.13 4.08 -10.60
C LYS A 65 -16.01 5.46 -9.94
N ILE A 66 -14.85 5.75 -9.38
CA ILE A 66 -14.52 7.03 -8.75
C ILE A 66 -13.69 7.91 -9.68
N GLU A 67 -13.70 9.22 -9.43
CA GLU A 67 -12.92 10.18 -10.22
C GLU A 67 -11.42 9.94 -10.07
N LYS A 68 -10.67 10.11 -11.16
CA LYS A 68 -9.24 9.75 -11.21
C LYS A 68 -8.41 10.53 -10.18
N ASN A 69 -8.66 11.84 -10.05
CA ASN A 69 -7.92 12.69 -9.12
C ASN A 69 -8.23 12.34 -7.67
N GLU A 70 -9.50 12.11 -7.35
CA GLU A 70 -9.93 11.66 -6.03
C GLU A 70 -9.29 10.32 -5.67
N CYS A 71 -9.31 9.35 -6.58
CA CYS A 71 -8.64 8.07 -6.39
C CYS A 71 -7.13 8.23 -6.13
N ARG A 72 -6.46 9.10 -6.89
CA ARG A 72 -5.03 9.38 -6.72
C ARG A 72 -4.75 9.93 -5.32
N GLU A 73 -5.55 10.89 -4.86
CA GLU A 73 -5.41 11.48 -3.52
C GLU A 73 -5.64 10.46 -2.41
N ILE A 74 -6.63 9.58 -2.55
CA ILE A 74 -6.89 8.49 -1.60
C ILE A 74 -5.68 7.55 -1.50
N VAL A 75 -5.13 7.13 -2.64
CA VAL A 75 -3.96 6.22 -2.68
C VAL A 75 -2.74 6.88 -2.06
N LEU A 76 -2.45 8.13 -2.41
CA LEU A 76 -1.31 8.88 -1.87
C LEU A 76 -1.47 9.13 -0.37
N SER A 77 -2.65 9.56 0.08
CA SER A 77 -2.95 9.79 1.50
C SER A 77 -2.79 8.51 2.32
N PHE A 78 -3.26 7.38 1.80
CA PHE A 78 -3.06 6.08 2.45
C PHE A 78 -1.57 5.74 2.58
N LEU A 79 -0.80 5.88 1.49
CA LEU A 79 0.63 5.56 1.49
C LEU A 79 1.42 6.51 2.40
N ASP A 80 1.07 7.79 2.45
CA ASP A 80 1.74 8.79 3.28
C ASP A 80 1.53 8.52 4.78
N ASN A 81 0.30 8.14 5.15
CA ASN A 81 -0.10 7.85 6.52
C ASN A 81 0.16 6.40 6.93
N PHE A 82 0.70 5.56 6.05
CA PHE A 82 0.94 4.15 6.35
C PHE A 82 1.99 4.02 7.48
N PRO A 83 1.67 3.36 8.62
CA PRO A 83 2.57 3.31 9.78
C PRO A 83 3.95 2.71 9.50
N LEU A 84 4.04 1.80 8.52
CA LEU A 84 5.29 1.14 8.11
C LEU A 84 5.84 1.69 6.79
N LYS A 85 5.52 2.94 6.43
CA LYS A 85 6.03 3.60 5.21
C LYS A 85 7.54 3.53 5.11
N ASN A 86 8.26 3.66 6.23
CA ASN A 86 9.72 3.54 6.30
C ASN A 86 10.26 2.15 5.94
N ILE A 87 9.48 1.08 6.10
CA ILE A 87 9.88 -0.29 5.74
C ILE A 87 9.72 -0.51 4.24
N ILE A 88 8.64 -0.01 3.66
CA ILE A 88 8.31 -0.15 2.24
C ILE A 88 8.87 0.99 1.36
N TYR A 89 9.64 1.91 1.95
CA TYR A 89 10.05 3.15 1.27
C TYR A 89 10.83 2.89 -0.03
N HIS A 90 11.70 1.89 -0.03
CA HIS A 90 12.41 1.46 -1.24
C HIS A 90 11.46 0.97 -2.35
N ASN A 91 10.32 0.33 -2.04
CA ASN A 91 9.31 -0.01 -3.08
C ASN A 91 8.69 1.26 -3.66
N LEU A 92 8.48 2.29 -2.83
CA LEU A 92 7.95 3.58 -3.27
C LEU A 92 8.95 4.31 -4.17
N ILE A 93 10.26 4.15 -3.92
CA ILE A 93 11.34 4.62 -4.79
C ILE A 93 11.34 3.86 -6.13
N ASP A 94 11.37 2.54 -6.09
CA ASP A 94 11.38 1.67 -7.28
C ASP A 94 10.20 1.96 -8.23
N ASN A 95 9.08 2.45 -7.70
CA ASN A 95 7.84 2.67 -8.42
C ASN A 95 7.59 4.14 -8.79
N ASP A 96 8.56 5.03 -8.55
CA ASP A 96 8.46 6.49 -8.72
C ASP A 96 7.36 7.18 -7.87
N ILE A 97 6.74 6.45 -6.93
CA ILE A 97 5.62 6.95 -6.10
C ILE A 97 6.12 7.96 -5.07
N TYR A 98 7.35 7.80 -4.57
CA TYR A 98 7.92 8.67 -3.54
C TYR A 98 8.00 10.15 -3.96
N LEU A 99 8.10 10.43 -5.27
CA LEU A 99 8.11 11.80 -5.82
C LEU A 99 6.80 12.55 -5.57
N GLU A 100 5.71 11.82 -5.33
CA GLU A 100 4.37 12.34 -5.12
C GLU A 100 3.99 12.42 -3.63
N LEU A 101 4.94 12.13 -2.74
CA LEU A 101 4.76 12.11 -1.28
C LEU A 101 5.61 13.21 -0.63
N PRO A 102 5.17 13.81 0.50
CA PRO A 102 6.00 14.74 1.25
C PRO A 102 7.34 14.11 1.68
N PRO A 103 8.45 14.87 1.69
CA PRO A 103 8.59 16.29 1.33
C PRO A 103 8.85 16.57 -0.16
N PHE A 104 8.71 15.58 -1.04
CA PHE A 104 9.10 15.69 -2.46
C PHE A 104 7.98 16.24 -3.35
N LYS A 105 6.73 16.19 -2.86
CA LYS A 105 5.55 16.81 -3.48
C LYS A 105 5.53 18.32 -3.29
#